data_AF-A0A3D9IPY3-F1
#
_entry.id   AF-A0A3D9IPY3-F1
#
_cell.length_a   1.000
_cell.length_b   1.000
_cell.length_c   1.000
_cell.angle_alpha   90.00
_cell.angle_beta   90.00
_cell.angle_gamma   90.00
#
_symmetry.space_group_name_H-M   'P 1'
#
loop_
_entity.id
_entity.type
_entity.pdbx_description
1 polymer ?
#
loop_
_entity_poly.entity_id
_entity_poly.type
_entity_poly.pdbx_seq_one_letter_code
_entity_poly.pdbx_strand_id
1 'polypeptide(L)'
;MAEAEHNSIHMSSLHAEAPIISHYPNRTADLAEEIDRLRKAMTDTFMREHSFIAESVMELSRQLDLKINEYMKHVLMSREGVR
;
A
#
# COMPACT_ATOMS: atom_id res chain seq x y z
N MET A 1 -34.82 2.60 55.20
CA MET A 1 -34.82 2.79 53.74
C MET A 1 -33.53 3.55 53.45
N ALA A 2 -32.52 2.84 52.95
CA ALA A 2 -31.14 3.30 52.88
C ALA A 2 -30.85 4.08 51.60
N GLU A 3 -29.81 4.90 51.70
CA GLU A 3 -29.43 6.03 50.86
C GLU A 3 -28.82 5.66 49.50
N ALA A 4 -29.06 6.57 48.54
CA ALA A 4 -28.20 7.06 47.47
C ALA A 4 -27.10 6.16 46.87
N GLU A 5 -27.24 5.84 45.57
CA GLU A 5 -26.10 5.73 44.65
C GLU A 5 -26.43 6.42 43.32
N HIS A 6 -26.10 7.71 43.22
CA HIS A 6 -25.87 8.39 41.95
C HIS A 6 -24.38 8.20 41.61
N ASN A 7 -24.07 7.30 40.68
CA ASN A 7 -22.77 7.34 40.00
C ASN A 7 -22.81 6.57 38.68
N SER A 8 -22.92 7.29 37.56
CA SER A 8 -21.97 7.13 36.45
C SER A 8 -22.20 8.26 35.46
N ILE A 9 -21.34 9.26 35.55
CA ILE A 9 -21.22 10.35 34.57
C ILE A 9 -20.81 9.71 33.25
N HIS A 10 -21.72 9.72 32.29
CA HIS A 10 -21.44 9.36 30.90
C HIS A 10 -20.47 10.41 30.34
N MET A 11 -19.17 10.12 30.46
CA MET A 11 -18.09 10.93 29.92
C MET A 11 -18.12 10.84 28.39
N SER A 12 -18.82 11.80 27.80
CA SER A 12 -18.67 12.23 26.42
C SER A 12 -17.26 12.83 26.25
N SER A 13 -16.41 12.19 25.46
CA SER A 13 -15.18 12.81 24.91
C SER A 13 -14.77 12.02 23.67
N LEU A 14 -15.26 12.41 22.50
CA LEU A 14 -14.64 13.33 21.54
C LEU A 14 -13.52 12.67 20.71
N HIS A 15 -13.82 12.55 19.41
CA HIS A 15 -12.91 12.50 18.25
C HIS A 15 -11.92 11.32 18.18
N ALA A 16 -11.91 10.51 17.12
CA ALA A 16 -11.93 10.96 15.74
C ALA A 16 -12.74 10.00 14.86
N GLU A 17 -13.82 10.51 14.28
CA GLU A 17 -14.23 10.07 12.95
C GLU A 17 -13.15 10.53 11.97
N ALA A 18 -12.00 9.83 11.96
CA ALA A 18 -11.20 9.80 10.76
C ALA A 18 -12.12 9.25 9.67
N PRO A 19 -12.26 9.91 8.51
CA PRO A 19 -12.96 9.28 7.41
C PRO A 19 -12.23 7.97 7.17
N ILE A 20 -12.95 6.85 7.29
CA ILE A 20 -12.51 5.59 6.71
C ILE A 20 -12.56 5.86 5.20
N ILE A 21 -11.58 6.61 4.70
CA ILE A 21 -11.28 6.71 3.28
C ILE A 21 -10.88 5.28 2.97
N SER A 22 -11.83 4.53 2.43
CA SER A 22 -11.63 3.20 1.90
C SER A 22 -10.57 3.30 0.81
N HIS A 23 -9.30 3.26 1.21
CA HIS A 23 -8.13 3.30 0.35
C HIS A 23 -7.96 2.01 -0.47
N TYR A 24 -8.96 1.13 -0.46
CA TYR A 24 -8.88 -0.21 -1.03
C TYR A 24 -9.36 -0.38 -2.49
N PRO A 25 -9.83 0.62 -3.25
CA PRO A 25 -9.93 0.48 -4.70
C PRO A 25 -8.68 0.96 -5.46
N ASN A 26 -7.83 1.82 -4.86
CA ASN A 26 -6.75 2.47 -5.60
C ASN A 26 -5.37 1.82 -5.45
N ARG A 27 -5.15 0.99 -4.43
CA ARG A 27 -3.82 0.40 -4.17
C ARG A 27 -3.29 -0.42 -5.36
N THR A 28 -4.16 -1.14 -6.07
CA THR A 28 -3.77 -1.90 -7.27
C THR A 28 -3.37 -0.98 -8.42
N ALA A 29 -4.07 0.15 -8.59
CA ALA A 29 -3.72 1.17 -9.60
C ALA A 29 -2.41 1.88 -9.24
N ASP A 30 -2.23 2.27 -7.97
CA ASP A 30 -1.01 2.90 -7.47
C ASP A 30 0.21 1.99 -7.68
N LEU A 31 0.06 0.69 -7.41
CA LEU A 31 1.10 -0.32 -7.64
C LEU A 31 1.41 -0.49 -9.13
N ALA A 32 0.40 -0.49 -10.00
CA ALA A 32 0.60 -0.57 -11.44
C ALA A 32 1.39 0.65 -11.96
N GLU A 33 1.03 1.86 -11.53
CA GLU A 33 1.78 3.06 -11.89
C GLU A 33 3.23 3.03 -11.38
N GLU A 34 3.44 2.53 -10.15
CA GLU A 34 4.78 2.43 -9.58
C GLU A 34 5.65 1.42 -10.33
N ILE A 35 5.07 0.28 -10.73
CA ILE A 35 5.71 -0.71 -11.61
C ILE A 35 6.11 -0.08 -12.94
N ASP A 36 5.23 0.71 -13.57
CA ASP A 36 5.53 1.34 -14.86
C ASP A 36 6.60 2.43 -14.75
N ARG A 37 6.59 3.21 -13.67
CA ARG A 37 7.69 4.16 -13.37
C ARG A 37 9.02 3.45 -13.20
N LEU A 38 9.05 2.33 -12.47
CA LEU A 38 10.28 1.54 -12.25
C LEU A 38 10.78 0.90 -13.55
N ARG A 39 9.89 0.38 -14.41
CA ARG A 39 10.25 -0.13 -15.74
C ARG A 39 10.90 0.93 -16.61
N LYS A 40 10.32 2.14 -16.62
CA LYS A 40 10.90 3.27 -17.36
C LYS A 40 12.27 3.65 -16.81
N ALA A 41 12.38 3.82 -15.49
CA ALA A 41 13.64 4.17 -14.85
C ALA A 41 14.74 3.12 -15.09
N MET A 42 14.39 1.83 -15.03
CA MET A 42 15.31 0.72 -15.32
C MET A 42 15.78 0.74 -16.78
N THR A 43 14.86 1.01 -17.71
CA THR A 43 15.18 1.13 -19.15
C THR A 43 16.11 2.33 -19.40
N ASP A 44 15.78 3.50 -18.88
CA ASP A 44 16.58 4.71 -19.03
C ASP A 44 17.98 4.54 -18.41
N THR A 45 18.07 3.84 -17.28
CA THR A 45 19.35 3.53 -16.62
C THR A 45 20.14 2.52 -17.41
N PHE A 46 19.52 1.46 -17.92
CA PHE A 46 20.19 0.51 -18.81
C PHE A 46 20.74 1.20 -20.07
N MET A 47 19.98 2.11 -20.68
CA MET A 47 20.45 2.85 -21.85
C MET A 47 21.64 3.77 -21.54
N ARG A 48 21.77 4.26 -20.31
CA ARG A 48 22.90 5.07 -19.85
C ARG A 48 24.13 4.24 -19.53
N GLU A 49 23.94 3.13 -18.83
CA GLU A 49 25.03 2.25 -18.36
C GLU A 49 25.50 1.27 -19.44
N HIS A 50 24.68 1.02 -20.46
CA HIS A 50 24.87 0.00 -21.50
C HIS A 50 25.13 -1.41 -20.94
N SER A 51 24.64 -1.70 -19.74
CA SER A 51 24.91 -2.93 -19.03
C SER A 51 23.73 -3.35 -18.16
N PHE A 52 23.29 -4.59 -18.33
CA PHE A 52 22.24 -5.19 -17.51
C PHE A 52 22.73 -5.60 -16.11
N ILE A 53 24.05 -5.75 -15.94
CA ILE A 53 24.66 -6.14 -14.66
C ILE A 53 25.21 -4.93 -13.89
N ALA A 54 25.02 -3.72 -14.41
CA ALA A 54 25.33 -2.50 -13.67
C ALA A 54 24.54 -2.51 -12.36
N GLU A 55 25.20 -2.16 -11.26
CA GLU A 55 24.60 -2.19 -9.93
C GLU A 55 23.31 -1.35 -9.85
N SER A 56 23.29 -0.20 -10.53
CA SER A 56 22.13 0.68 -10.65
C SER A 56 20.94 0.03 -11.36
N VAL A 57 21.17 -0.74 -12.43
CA VAL A 57 20.14 -1.49 -13.16
C VAL A 57 19.65 -2.67 -12.34
N MET A 58 20.57 -3.39 -11.69
CA MET A 58 20.25 -4.53 -10.82
C MET A 58 19.40 -4.09 -9.62
N GLU A 59 19.70 -2.93 -9.02
CA GLU A 59 18.93 -2.40 -7.91
C GLU A 59 17.51 -1.99 -8.34
N LEU A 60 17.37 -1.33 -9.49
CA LEU A 60 16.05 -1.04 -10.08
C LEU A 60 15.26 -2.31 -10.39
N SER A 61 15.93 -3.37 -10.86
CA SER A 61 15.30 -4.68 -11.09
C SER A 61 14.76 -5.27 -9.80
N ARG A 62 15.54 -5.27 -8.71
CA ARG A 62 15.08 -5.77 -7.40
C ARG A 62 13.87 -5.00 -6.89
N GLN A 63 13.89 -3.67 -7.02
CA GLN A 63 12.76 -2.82 -6.60
C GLN A 63 11.51 -3.10 -7.44
N LEU A 64 11.67 -3.28 -8.76
CA LEU A 64 10.59 -3.66 -9.65
C LEU A 64 9.99 -5.02 -9.27
N ASP A 65 10.82 -6.02 -8.97
CA ASP A 65 10.37 -7.35 -8.55
C ASP A 65 9.56 -7.30 -7.25
N LEU A 66 10.00 -6.50 -6.27
CA LEU A 66 9.25 -6.29 -5.03
C LEU A 66 7.85 -5.73 -5.30
N LYS A 67 7.74 -4.74 -6.20
CA LYS A 67 6.46 -4.13 -6.54
C LYS A 67 5.55 -5.03 -7.34
N ILE A 68 6.10 -5.82 -8.26
CA ILE A 68 5.35 -6.86 -8.97
C ILE A 68 4.80 -7.88 -7.98
N ASN A 69 5.60 -8.36 -7.04
CA ASN A 69 5.16 -9.31 -6.02
C ASN A 69 4.05 -8.73 -5.13
N GLU A 70 4.16 -7.46 -4.75
CA GLU A 70 3.13 -6.75 -3.99
C GLU A 70 1.82 -6.66 -4.79
N TYR A 71 1.88 -6.20 -6.04
CA TYR A 71 0.74 -6.14 -6.96
C TYR A 71 0.06 -7.51 -7.12
N MET A 72 0.85 -8.56 -7.38
CA MET A 72 0.33 -9.92 -7.55
C MET A 72 -0.39 -10.40 -6.29
N LYS A 73 0.16 -10.13 -5.09
CA LYS A 73 -0.50 -10.46 -3.83
C LYS A 73 -1.84 -9.73 -3.69
N HIS A 74 -1.90 -8.44 -4.02
CA HIS A 74 -3.13 -7.66 -3.97
C HIS A 74 -4.19 -8.17 -4.97
N VAL A 75 -3.79 -8.52 -6.19
CA VAL A 75 -4.69 -9.09 -7.20
C VAL A 75 -5.22 -10.46 -6.78
N LEU A 76 -4.37 -11.33 -6.23
CA LEU A 76 -4.76 -12.66 -5.75
C LEU A 76 -5.74 -12.57 -4.58
N MET A 77 -5.44 -11.75 -3.56
CA MET A 77 -6.32 -11.56 -2.39
C MET A 77 -7.68 -10.98 -2.80
N SER A 78 -7.70 -10.06 -3.78
CA SER A 78 -8.95 -9.50 -4.30
C SER A 78 -9.80 -10.54 -5.05
N ARG A 79 -9.18 -11.55 -5.66
CA ARG A 79 -9.88 -12.61 -6.40
C ARG A 79 -10.40 -13.72 -5.48
N GLU A 80 -9.74 -13.98 -4.36
CA GLU A 80 -10.14 -14.99 -3.37
C GLU A 80 -11.31 -14.53 -2.49
N GLY A 81 -11.43 -13.23 -2.21
CA GLY A 81 -12.58 -12.67 -1.46
C GLY A 81 -13.91 -12.64 -2.23
N VAL A 82 -13.92 -13.05 -3.51
CA VAL A 82 -15.10 -13.08 -4.39
C VAL A 82 -15.67 -14.50 -4.55
N ARG A 83 -15.12 -15.50 -3.82
CA ARG A 83 -15.58 -16.90 -3.85
C ARG A 83 -16.42 -17.28 -2.64
#